data_AF-A0A2A4X9Z8-F1
#
_entry.id   AF-A0A2A4X9Z8-F1
#
_cell.length_a   1.000
_cell.length_b   1.000
_cell.length_c   1.000
_cell.angle_alpha   90.00
_cell.angle_beta   90.00
_cell.angle_gamma   90.00
#
_symmetry.space_group_name_H-M   'P 1'
#
loop_
_entity.id
_entity.type
_entity.pdbx_description
1 polymer ?
#
loop_
_entity_poly.entity_id
_entity_poly.type
_entity_poly.pdbx_seq_one_letter_code
_entity_poly.pdbx_strand_id
1 'polypeptide(L)'
;MVDGQRLNDPAISGAGETVPKYPLINIARVELIRGPGAAVYGSNAMLGVINIITRREINKVTASVGSLNRRKLSILASHSTDDVKIDFFGHFDADNGDHYRVQDTFSSDLITTDDPRELADFSLKFKWKQTQVNLQHNQYKADNFYELDSISNDFNARSSQLTSISLQHNVNWQAVSSWFWLSYNRSKFNTKSQLTAPGDLTTG
;
A
#
# COMPACT_ATOMS: atom_id res chain seq x y z
N MET A 1 -3.86 0.33 -9.48
CA MET A 1 -4.35 -1.07 -9.35
C MET A 1 -3.17 -1.96 -9.04
N VAL A 2 -3.42 -3.09 -8.38
CA VAL A 2 -2.48 -4.21 -8.26
C VAL A 2 -3.19 -5.45 -8.78
N ASP A 3 -2.63 -6.08 -9.81
CA ASP A 3 -3.20 -7.27 -10.47
C ASP A 3 -4.67 -7.11 -10.87
N GLY A 4 -5.03 -5.91 -11.38
CA GLY A 4 -6.41 -5.57 -11.75
C GLY A 4 -7.32 -5.22 -10.58
N GLN A 5 -6.89 -5.41 -9.33
CA GLN A 5 -7.62 -4.93 -8.16
C GLN A 5 -7.39 -3.42 -7.96
N ARG A 6 -8.47 -2.68 -7.75
CA ARG A 6 -8.41 -1.25 -7.46
C ARG A 6 -7.92 -1.04 -6.03
N LEU A 7 -6.99 -0.11 -5.86
CA LEU A 7 -6.41 0.28 -4.57
C LEU A 7 -6.88 1.68 -4.11
N ASN A 8 -7.83 2.28 -4.83
CA ASN A 8 -8.25 3.63 -4.55
C ASN A 8 -9.25 3.66 -3.38
N ASP A 9 -9.05 4.63 -2.49
CA ASP A 9 -10.12 5.05 -1.58
C ASP A 9 -11.03 6.05 -2.31
N PRO A 10 -12.35 5.78 -2.45
CA PRO A 10 -13.27 6.72 -3.07
C PRO A 10 -13.40 8.05 -2.30
N ALA A 11 -13.07 8.10 -1.00
CA ALA A 11 -13.14 9.31 -0.18
C ALA A 11 -11.93 10.25 -0.36
N ILE A 12 -10.76 9.74 -0.75
CA ILE A 12 -9.49 10.50 -0.79
C ILE A 12 -8.94 10.59 -2.23
N SER A 13 -9.64 10.01 -3.22
CA SER A 13 -9.34 10.09 -4.65
C SER A 13 -7.85 9.85 -5.02
N GLY A 14 -7.21 8.88 -4.38
CA GLY A 14 -5.80 8.55 -4.64
C GLY A 14 -5.39 7.24 -4.00
N ALA A 15 -4.39 6.57 -4.59
CA ALA A 15 -3.78 5.37 -4.00
C ALA A 15 -2.51 5.70 -3.19
N GLY A 16 -1.98 6.93 -3.30
CA GLY A 16 -0.75 7.37 -2.65
C GLY A 16 -0.86 7.40 -1.13
N GLU A 17 -2.02 7.82 -0.62
CA GLU A 17 -2.32 7.84 0.82
C GLU A 17 -2.74 6.45 1.35
N THR A 18 -3.34 5.62 0.50
CA THR A 18 -3.90 4.31 0.87
C THR A 18 -2.86 3.19 0.87
N VAL A 19 -1.87 3.23 -0.04
CA VAL A 19 -0.76 2.28 -0.10
C VAL A 19 0.54 3.04 -0.42
N PRO A 20 1.04 3.86 0.51
CA PRO A 20 2.31 4.53 0.32
C PRO A 20 3.43 3.48 0.23
N LYS A 21 4.34 3.67 -0.74
CA LYS A 21 5.61 2.91 -0.88
C LYS A 21 5.46 1.39 -1.07
N TYR A 22 4.61 0.96 -2.02
CA TYR A 22 4.46 -0.46 -2.38
C TYR A 22 5.81 -1.16 -2.67
N PRO A 23 6.07 -2.38 -2.14
CA PRO A 23 7.38 -3.02 -2.24
C PRO A 23 7.79 -3.38 -3.68
N LEU A 24 8.85 -2.76 -4.17
CA LEU A 24 9.39 -3.00 -5.52
C LEU A 24 9.84 -4.45 -5.73
N ILE A 25 10.26 -5.14 -4.67
CA ILE A 25 10.70 -6.54 -4.73
C ILE A 25 9.60 -7.47 -5.25
N ASN A 26 8.33 -7.12 -5.05
CA ASN A 26 7.19 -7.89 -5.53
C ASN A 26 6.72 -7.45 -6.92
N ILE A 27 7.23 -6.35 -7.48
CA ILE A 27 6.79 -5.87 -8.77
C ILE A 27 7.49 -6.66 -9.87
N ALA A 28 6.71 -7.24 -10.78
CA ALA A 28 7.19 -7.85 -12.01
C ALA A 28 7.23 -6.83 -13.15
N ARG A 29 6.16 -6.03 -13.29
CA ARG A 29 6.07 -4.93 -14.24
C ARG A 29 5.01 -3.91 -13.81
N VAL A 30 5.07 -2.73 -14.41
CA VAL A 30 4.06 -1.69 -14.27
C VAL A 30 3.48 -1.41 -15.65
N GLU A 31 2.15 -1.45 -15.75
CA GLU A 31 1.40 -1.16 -16.96
C GLU A 31 0.69 0.19 -16.82
N LEU A 32 0.65 0.96 -17.90
CA LEU A 32 -0.04 2.24 -17.97
C LEU A 32 -1.13 2.18 -19.05
N ILE A 33 -2.39 2.24 -18.63
CA ILE A 33 -3.55 2.21 -19.50
C ILE A 33 -4.02 3.66 -19.68
N ARG A 34 -3.89 4.21 -20.90
CA ARG A 34 -4.23 5.61 -21.22
C ARG A 34 -5.54 5.69 -22.02
N GLY A 35 -6.23 6.82 -21.92
CA GLY A 35 -7.39 7.15 -22.78
C GLY A 35 -8.70 6.48 -22.38
N PRO A 36 -9.74 6.52 -23.23
CA PRO A 36 -11.12 6.14 -22.86
C PRO A 36 -11.28 4.67 -22.41
N GLY A 37 -10.37 3.77 -22.80
CA GLY A 37 -10.34 2.38 -22.29
C GLY A 37 -10.03 2.27 -20.79
N ALA A 38 -9.47 3.31 -20.18
CA ALA A 38 -9.26 3.40 -18.74
C ALA A 38 -10.57 3.54 -17.96
N ALA A 39 -11.62 4.11 -18.55
CA ALA A 39 -12.92 4.36 -17.90
C ALA A 39 -13.64 3.07 -17.48
N VAL A 40 -13.37 1.94 -18.17
CA VAL A 40 -13.89 0.61 -17.80
C VAL A 40 -13.37 0.18 -16.43
N TYR A 41 -12.19 0.65 -16.05
CA TYR A 41 -11.61 0.44 -14.73
C TYR A 41 -12.08 1.49 -13.72
N GLY A 42 -13.19 2.21 -13.99
CA GLY A 42 -14.03 3.02 -13.09
C GLY A 42 -13.85 4.54 -13.15
N SER A 43 -14.77 5.28 -12.52
CA SER A 43 -14.99 6.73 -12.67
C SER A 43 -13.75 7.62 -12.50
N ASN A 44 -12.83 7.26 -11.60
CA ASN A 44 -11.62 8.05 -11.31
C ASN A 44 -10.47 7.80 -12.33
N ALA A 45 -10.73 7.11 -13.45
CA ALA A 45 -9.73 6.73 -14.45
C ALA A 45 -9.66 7.68 -15.66
N MET A 46 -10.24 8.88 -15.59
CA MET A 46 -10.27 9.85 -16.72
C MET A 46 -8.88 10.17 -17.31
N LEU A 47 -7.83 10.19 -16.47
CA LEU A 47 -6.46 10.48 -16.91
C LEU A 47 -5.65 9.22 -17.25
N GLY A 48 -6.19 8.02 -16.99
CA GLY A 48 -5.51 6.74 -17.15
C GLY A 48 -5.40 5.93 -15.86
N VAL A 49 -4.91 4.70 -15.97
CA VAL A 49 -4.71 3.78 -14.85
C VAL A 49 -3.30 3.21 -14.84
N ILE A 50 -2.66 3.25 -13.68
CA ILE A 50 -1.44 2.50 -13.39
C ILE A 50 -1.84 1.14 -12.80
N ASN A 51 -1.37 0.06 -13.41
CA ASN A 51 -1.56 -1.30 -12.94
C ASN A 51 -0.22 -1.94 -12.61
N ILE A 52 -0.02 -2.27 -11.34
CA ILE A 52 1.16 -3.01 -10.88
C ILE A 52 0.85 -4.50 -11.04
N ILE A 53 1.73 -5.21 -11.73
CA ILE A 53 1.66 -6.67 -11.83
C ILE A 53 2.68 -7.25 -10.87
N THR A 54 2.21 -8.08 -9.94
CA THR A 54 3.11 -8.69 -8.95
C THR A 54 3.76 -9.96 -9.48
N ARG A 55 4.91 -10.30 -8.92
CA ARG A 55 5.71 -11.48 -9.24
C ARG A 55 4.93 -12.75 -8.91
N ARG A 56 5.16 -13.78 -9.71
CA ARG A 56 4.60 -15.12 -9.58
C ARG A 56 5.68 -16.14 -9.90
N GLU A 57 5.51 -17.37 -9.45
CA GLU A 57 6.41 -18.48 -9.80
C GLU A 57 7.86 -18.23 -9.34
N ILE A 58 8.04 -17.50 -8.23
CA ILE A 58 9.34 -17.18 -7.64
C ILE A 58 9.37 -17.65 -6.18
N ASN A 59 10.45 -18.34 -5.84
CA ASN A 59 10.81 -18.68 -4.46
C ASN A 59 12.07 -17.89 -4.08
N LYS A 60 11.91 -16.89 -3.20
CA LYS A 60 13.01 -16.03 -2.78
C LYS A 60 12.75 -15.48 -1.38
N VAL A 61 13.74 -15.63 -0.51
CA VAL A 61 13.79 -14.91 0.76
C VAL A 61 14.89 -13.86 0.66
N THR A 62 14.63 -12.65 1.16
CA THR A 62 15.60 -11.56 1.21
C THR A 62 15.53 -10.91 2.57
N ALA A 63 16.66 -10.84 3.26
CA ALA A 63 16.82 -10.11 4.50
C ALA A 63 17.90 -9.04 4.30
N SER A 64 17.72 -7.86 4.88
CA SER A 64 18.73 -6.80 4.84
C SER A 64 18.68 -5.95 6.10
N VAL A 65 19.85 -5.52 6.55
CA VAL A 65 20.01 -4.48 7.58
C VAL A 65 20.73 -3.28 6.97
N GLY A 66 20.53 -2.08 7.51
CA GLY A 66 21.13 -0.87 6.97
C GLY A 66 21.26 0.26 7.99
N SER A 67 21.62 1.45 7.50
CA SER A 67 21.66 2.68 8.30
C SER A 67 20.32 2.96 8.98
N LEU A 68 20.33 3.82 10.00
CA LEU A 68 19.12 4.21 10.75
C LEU A 68 18.40 3.02 11.40
N ASN A 69 19.17 1.98 11.77
CA ASN A 69 18.66 0.71 12.29
C ASN A 69 17.64 0.04 11.35
N ARG A 70 17.78 0.26 10.04
CA ARG A 70 16.84 -0.27 9.05
C ARG A 70 16.91 -1.78 9.00
N ARG A 71 15.75 -2.44 9.02
CA ARG A 71 15.58 -3.88 8.89
C ARG A 71 14.53 -4.18 7.82
N LYS A 72 14.84 -5.10 6.91
CA LYS A 72 13.88 -5.61 5.94
C LYS A 72 13.88 -7.11 5.87
N LEU A 73 12.69 -7.65 5.66
CA LEU A 73 12.46 -9.04 5.32
C LEU A 73 11.46 -9.10 4.16
N SER A 74 11.75 -9.91 3.15
CA SER A 74 10.85 -10.18 2.03
C SER A 74 10.83 -11.67 1.75
N ILE A 75 9.64 -12.24 1.58
CA ILE A 75 9.42 -13.63 1.25
C ILE A 75 8.52 -13.67 0.03
N LEU A 76 9.00 -14.28 -1.04
CA LEU A 76 8.23 -14.72 -2.20
C LEU A 76 8.24 -16.24 -2.17
N ALA A 77 7.08 -16.85 -2.14
CA ALA A 77 6.97 -18.30 -2.24
C ALA A 77 5.91 -18.64 -3.28
N SER A 78 6.20 -19.60 -4.14
CA SER A 78 5.27 -20.03 -5.18
C SER A 78 5.27 -21.54 -5.32
N HIS A 79 4.08 -22.08 -5.49
CA HIS A 79 3.82 -23.48 -5.76
C HIS A 79 2.82 -23.59 -6.90
N SER A 80 3.15 -24.38 -7.92
CA SER A 80 2.27 -24.60 -9.06
C SER A 80 2.22 -26.08 -9.43
N THR A 81 1.01 -26.59 -9.59
CA THR A 81 0.66 -27.88 -10.20
C THR A 81 -0.27 -27.62 -11.38
N ASP A 82 -0.77 -28.67 -12.03
CA ASP A 82 -1.69 -28.56 -13.17
C ASP A 82 -2.99 -27.84 -12.80
N ASP A 83 -3.54 -28.14 -11.62
CA ASP A 83 -4.83 -27.62 -11.17
C ASP A 83 -4.70 -26.47 -10.16
N VAL A 84 -3.58 -26.36 -9.44
CA VAL A 84 -3.43 -25.43 -8.31
C VAL A 84 -2.21 -24.54 -8.53
N LYS A 85 -2.38 -23.22 -8.40
CA LYS A 85 -1.28 -22.27 -8.31
C LYS A 85 -1.42 -21.41 -7.06
N ILE A 86 -0.35 -21.26 -6.32
CA ILE A 86 -0.29 -20.46 -5.09
C ILE A 86 0.92 -19.55 -5.21
N ASP A 87 0.70 -18.24 -5.06
CA ASP A 87 1.77 -17.26 -4.93
C ASP A 87 1.56 -16.51 -3.60
N PHE A 88 2.54 -16.58 -2.72
CA PHE A 88 2.60 -15.88 -1.46
C PHE A 88 3.69 -14.81 -1.51
N PHE A 89 3.35 -13.64 -0.99
CA PHE A 89 4.26 -12.53 -0.76
C PHE A 89 4.08 -12.01 0.66
N GLY A 90 5.19 -11.85 1.38
CA GLY A 90 5.26 -11.16 2.66
C GLY A 90 6.44 -10.19 2.66
N HIS A 91 6.23 -8.98 3.19
CA HIS A 91 7.27 -7.97 3.29
C HIS A 91 7.14 -7.17 4.57
N PHE A 92 8.30 -6.82 5.13
CA PHE A 92 8.45 -5.95 6.27
C PHE A 92 9.66 -5.02 6.02
N ASP A 93 9.51 -3.72 6.21
CA ASP A 93 10.58 -2.71 6.14
C ASP A 93 10.34 -1.70 7.25
N ALA A 94 11.30 -1.57 8.17
CA ALA A 94 11.23 -0.60 9.26
C ALA A 94 12.58 0.07 9.48
N ASP A 95 12.58 1.36 9.78
CA ASP A 95 13.76 2.13 10.17
C ASP A 95 13.39 3.21 11.20
N ASN A 96 14.39 3.73 11.90
CA ASN A 96 14.22 4.74 12.93
C ASN A 96 14.16 6.18 12.36
N GLY A 97 14.20 6.34 11.03
CA GLY A 97 14.33 7.66 10.42
C GLY A 97 15.71 8.31 10.62
N ASP A 98 15.96 9.37 9.89
CA ASP A 98 17.13 10.24 10.05
C ASP A 98 16.80 11.39 11.01
N HIS A 99 17.82 12.00 11.61
CA HIS A 99 17.63 13.12 12.53
C HIS A 99 17.89 14.43 11.79
N TYR A 100 16.91 15.33 11.82
CA TYR A 100 16.98 16.62 11.17
C TYR A 100 16.88 17.73 12.21
N ARG A 101 17.63 18.81 12.00
CA ARG A 101 17.49 20.05 12.78
C ARG A 101 16.85 21.11 11.89
N VAL A 102 15.62 21.48 12.21
CA VAL A 102 14.74 22.30 11.36
C VAL A 102 14.06 23.38 12.20
N GLN A 103 13.48 24.36 11.52
CA GLN A 103 12.67 25.39 12.18
C GLN A 103 11.42 24.73 12.80
N ASP A 104 11.18 24.99 14.08
CA ASP A 104 9.94 24.58 14.74
C ASP A 104 8.75 25.31 14.10
N THR A 105 7.63 24.60 13.94
CA THR A 105 6.39 25.19 13.39
C THR A 105 5.74 26.16 14.38
N PHE A 106 5.87 25.89 15.67
CA PHE A 106 5.15 26.63 16.73
C PHE A 106 6.04 27.57 17.54
N SER A 107 7.30 27.73 17.16
CA SER A 107 8.23 28.65 17.81
C SER A 107 9.29 29.18 16.85
N SER A 108 10.05 30.19 17.31
CA SER A 108 11.24 30.68 16.60
C SER A 108 12.47 29.79 16.80
N ASP A 109 12.38 28.75 17.61
CA ASP A 109 13.50 27.87 17.93
C ASP A 109 13.69 26.77 16.88
N LEU A 110 14.87 26.13 16.93
CA LEU A 110 15.12 24.92 16.13
C LEU A 110 14.68 23.69 16.93
N ILE A 111 13.95 22.81 16.27
CA ILE A 111 13.60 21.48 16.79
C ILE A 111 14.48 20.41 16.13
N THR A 112 14.82 19.38 16.88
CA THR A 112 15.39 18.15 16.31
C THR A 112 14.25 17.15 16.12
N THR A 113 14.01 16.72 14.89
CA THR A 113 12.93 15.79 14.52
C THR A 113 13.49 14.58 13.80
N ASP A 114 12.71 13.52 13.67
CA ASP A 114 13.03 12.31 12.93
C ASP A 114 11.85 11.85 12.05
N ASP A 115 12.08 10.85 11.19
CA ASP A 115 11.07 10.31 10.27
C ASP A 115 10.96 8.77 10.29
N PRO A 116 10.80 8.14 11.47
CA PRO A 116 10.67 6.70 11.59
C PRO A 116 9.48 6.19 10.78
N ARG A 117 9.64 5.01 10.18
CA ARG A 117 8.58 4.38 9.39
C ARG A 117 8.59 2.87 9.50
N GLU A 118 7.40 2.29 9.36
CA GLU A 118 7.17 0.86 9.32
C GLU A 118 6.22 0.50 8.18
N LEU A 119 6.58 -0.52 7.41
CA LEU A 119 5.79 -1.09 6.33
C LEU A 119 5.63 -2.59 6.55
N ALA A 120 4.40 -3.08 6.37
CA ALA A 120 4.10 -4.49 6.37
C ALA A 120 3.11 -4.81 5.24
N ASP A 121 3.51 -5.68 4.33
CA ASP A 121 2.72 -6.06 3.17
C ASP A 121 2.57 -7.58 3.09
N PHE A 122 1.37 -8.00 2.71
CA PHE A 122 1.00 -9.39 2.55
C PHE A 122 0.18 -9.52 1.27
N SER A 123 0.48 -10.53 0.47
CA SER A 123 -0.38 -10.94 -0.65
C SER A 123 -0.40 -12.46 -0.78
N LEU A 124 -1.58 -13.00 -1.02
CA LEU A 124 -1.78 -14.40 -1.35
C LEU A 124 -2.66 -14.48 -2.59
N LYS A 125 -2.16 -15.12 -3.64
CA LYS A 125 -2.93 -15.50 -4.81
C LYS A 125 -3.08 -17.00 -4.81
N PHE A 126 -4.31 -17.45 -4.85
CA PHE A 126 -4.67 -18.85 -4.93
C PHE A 126 -5.51 -19.06 -6.18
N LYS A 127 -5.06 -19.93 -7.08
CA LYS A 127 -5.82 -20.35 -8.25
C LYS A 127 -6.06 -21.85 -8.15
N TRP A 128 -7.30 -22.26 -8.31
CA TRP A 128 -7.70 -23.65 -8.45
C TRP A 128 -8.61 -23.80 -9.66
N LYS A 129 -8.11 -24.47 -10.70
CA LYS A 129 -8.77 -24.63 -12.00
C LYS A 129 -9.23 -23.29 -12.57
N GLN A 130 -10.54 -23.10 -12.69
CA GLN A 130 -11.16 -21.86 -13.20
C GLN A 130 -11.33 -20.77 -12.15
N THR A 131 -11.12 -21.07 -10.86
CA THR A 131 -11.31 -20.15 -9.74
C THR A 131 -9.99 -19.50 -9.34
N GLN A 132 -10.00 -18.19 -9.10
CA GLN A 132 -8.88 -17.46 -8.54
C GLN A 132 -9.36 -16.61 -7.37
N VAL A 133 -8.65 -16.68 -6.25
CA VAL A 133 -8.84 -15.85 -5.07
C VAL A 133 -7.56 -15.08 -4.83
N ASN A 134 -7.67 -13.77 -4.63
CA ASN A 134 -6.55 -12.91 -4.31
C ASN A 134 -6.86 -12.20 -2.99
N LEU A 135 -5.93 -12.29 -2.06
CA LEU A 135 -5.93 -11.58 -0.80
C LEU A 135 -4.72 -10.65 -0.79
N GLN A 136 -4.90 -9.42 -0.33
CA GLN A 136 -3.80 -8.52 -0.06
C GLN A 136 -4.10 -7.66 1.15
N HIS A 137 -3.05 -7.36 1.91
CA HIS A 137 -3.08 -6.44 3.02
C HIS A 137 -1.80 -5.61 3.00
N ASN A 138 -1.92 -4.30 3.14
CA ASN A 138 -0.79 -3.38 3.23
C ASN A 138 -1.00 -2.49 4.45
N GLN A 139 0.05 -2.25 5.22
CA GLN A 139 0.08 -1.35 6.36
C GLN A 139 1.29 -0.44 6.28
N TYR A 140 1.08 0.84 6.55
CA TYR A 140 2.11 1.86 6.68
C TYR A 140 1.91 2.62 7.99
N LYS A 141 3.01 2.94 8.67
CA LYS A 141 3.05 3.85 9.81
C LYS A 141 4.28 4.76 9.69
N ALA A 142 4.12 6.01 10.09
CA ALA A 142 5.22 6.96 10.28
C ALA A 142 4.84 7.97 11.38
N ASP A 143 5.82 8.43 12.13
CA ASP A 143 5.65 9.37 13.25
C ASP A 143 6.61 10.57 13.11
N ASN A 144 6.35 11.63 13.89
CA ASN A 144 7.14 12.85 14.13
C ASN A 144 7.34 13.84 12.96
N PHE A 145 7.57 13.35 11.75
CA PHE A 145 7.91 14.20 10.59
C PHE A 145 6.72 15.04 10.09
N TYR A 146 6.86 15.68 8.91
CA TYR A 146 5.84 16.55 8.32
C TYR A 146 4.49 15.84 8.12
N GLU A 147 3.46 16.35 8.80
CA GLU A 147 2.05 16.02 8.60
C GLU A 147 1.24 17.33 8.51
N LEU A 148 0.51 17.52 7.40
CA LEU A 148 -0.26 18.75 7.12
C LEU A 148 0.56 20.05 7.29
N ASP A 149 1.75 20.08 6.69
CA ASP A 149 2.67 21.22 6.67
C ASP A 149 3.21 21.67 8.05
N SER A 150 2.98 20.90 9.12
CA SER A 150 3.56 21.14 10.44
C SER A 150 4.56 20.04 10.83
N ILE A 151 5.51 20.41 11.68
CA ILE A 151 6.40 19.50 12.41
C ILE A 151 6.00 19.54 13.87
N SER A 152 5.71 18.37 14.44
CA SER A 152 5.47 18.23 15.87
C SER A 152 5.84 16.82 16.32
N ASN A 153 6.96 16.73 17.04
CA ASN A 153 7.40 15.46 17.62
C ASN A 153 6.37 14.95 18.65
N ASP A 154 6.23 13.63 18.73
CA ASP A 154 5.30 12.91 19.61
C ASP A 154 3.79 13.19 19.33
N PHE A 155 3.48 14.08 18.38
CA PHE A 155 2.11 14.38 17.97
C PHE A 155 1.84 13.93 16.53
N ASN A 156 2.71 14.32 15.60
CA ASN A 156 2.55 14.01 14.20
C ASN A 156 2.65 12.51 13.99
N ALA A 157 1.63 11.93 13.37
CA ALA A 157 1.60 10.51 13.09
C ALA A 157 0.69 10.25 11.90
N ARG A 158 1.07 9.30 11.04
CA ARG A 158 0.26 8.83 9.94
C ARG A 158 0.27 7.32 9.91
N SER A 159 -0.92 6.75 9.76
CA SER A 159 -1.07 5.33 9.51
C SER A 159 -2.06 5.08 8.39
N SER A 160 -1.74 4.10 7.56
CA SER A 160 -2.57 3.67 6.44
C SER A 160 -2.67 2.17 6.43
N GLN A 161 -3.86 1.65 6.14
CA GLN A 161 -4.12 0.23 5.98
C GLN A 161 -5.01 0.02 4.77
N LEU A 162 -4.71 -1.00 3.97
CA LEU A 162 -5.58 -1.47 2.90
C LEU A 162 -5.69 -2.98 2.97
N THR A 163 -6.91 -3.48 3.09
CA THR A 163 -7.22 -4.90 2.88
C THR A 163 -8.07 -5.04 1.63
N SER A 164 -7.73 -5.99 0.78
CA SER A 164 -8.50 -6.31 -0.42
C SER A 164 -8.60 -7.80 -0.62
N ILE A 165 -9.80 -8.23 -0.99
CA ILE A 165 -10.16 -9.61 -1.29
C ILE A 165 -10.84 -9.59 -2.65
N SER A 166 -10.44 -10.45 -3.58
CA SER A 166 -11.22 -10.71 -4.78
C SER A 166 -11.33 -12.18 -5.07
N LEU A 167 -12.44 -12.55 -5.68
CA LEU A 167 -12.69 -13.86 -6.25
C LEU A 167 -13.11 -13.69 -7.70
N GLN A 168 -12.48 -14.44 -8.59
CA GLN A 168 -12.86 -14.57 -9.99
C GLN A 168 -13.08 -16.04 -10.31
N HIS A 169 -14.08 -16.37 -11.10
CA HIS A 169 -14.29 -17.72 -11.58
C HIS A 169 -14.81 -17.71 -13.01
N ASN A 170 -14.21 -18.54 -13.85
CA ASN A 170 -14.58 -18.67 -15.25
C ASN A 170 -15.55 -19.85 -15.42
N VAL A 171 -16.67 -19.59 -16.09
CA VAL A 171 -17.70 -20.58 -16.41
C VAL A 171 -17.67 -20.81 -17.92
N ASN A 172 -17.37 -22.03 -18.32
CA ASN A 172 -17.45 -22.46 -19.71
C ASN A 172 -18.65 -23.41 -19.84
N TRP A 173 -19.66 -22.99 -20.59
CA TRP A 173 -20.85 -23.80 -20.85
C TRP A 173 -21.19 -23.79 -22.34
N GLN A 174 -21.04 -24.96 -22.97
CA GLN A 174 -21.17 -25.13 -24.41
C GLN A 174 -20.27 -24.13 -25.18
N ALA A 175 -20.85 -23.32 -26.06
CA ALA A 175 -20.15 -22.27 -26.81
C ALA A 175 -19.99 -20.94 -26.03
N VAL A 176 -20.51 -20.86 -24.79
CA VAL A 176 -20.49 -19.63 -23.98
C VAL A 176 -19.37 -19.70 -22.95
N SER A 177 -18.46 -18.73 -22.99
CA SER A 177 -17.44 -18.50 -21.98
C SER A 177 -17.75 -17.22 -21.22
N SER A 178 -18.01 -17.34 -19.92
CA SER A 178 -18.38 -16.24 -19.03
C SER A 178 -17.47 -16.23 -17.81
N TRP A 179 -17.47 -15.14 -17.07
CA TRP A 179 -16.77 -15.05 -15.78
C TRP A 179 -17.60 -14.25 -14.80
N PHE A 180 -17.44 -14.58 -13.52
CA PHE A 180 -17.93 -13.75 -12.42
C PHE A 180 -16.76 -13.23 -11.62
N TRP A 181 -16.90 -12.02 -11.09
CA TRP A 181 -15.91 -11.36 -10.27
C TRP A 181 -16.59 -10.68 -9.08
N LEU A 182 -16.07 -10.96 -7.90
CA LEU A 182 -16.47 -10.34 -6.66
C LEU A 182 -15.22 -9.73 -6.01
N SER A 183 -15.35 -8.54 -5.45
CA SER A 183 -14.28 -7.96 -4.64
C SER A 183 -14.81 -7.19 -3.45
N TYR A 184 -13.96 -7.09 -2.43
CA TYR A 184 -14.16 -6.29 -1.25
C TYR A 184 -12.86 -5.56 -0.94
N ASN A 185 -12.93 -4.24 -0.76
CA ASN A 185 -11.80 -3.40 -0.39
C ASN A 185 -12.15 -2.61 0.85
N ARG A 186 -11.22 -2.55 1.80
CA ARG A 186 -11.32 -1.71 2.98
C ARG A 186 -10.01 -0.96 3.18
N SER A 187 -10.08 0.35 3.09
CA SER A 187 -9.00 1.26 3.47
C SER A 187 -9.28 1.86 4.85
N LYS A 188 -8.22 2.18 5.57
CA LYS A 188 -8.24 3.07 6.73
C LYS A 188 -7.05 4.00 6.62
N PHE A 189 -7.29 5.28 6.80
CA PHE A 189 -6.26 6.30 6.89
C PHE A 189 -6.48 7.07 8.18
N ASN A 190 -5.42 7.29 8.94
CA ASN A 190 -5.43 8.12 10.13
C ASN A 190 -4.21 9.02 10.11
N THR A 191 -4.43 10.30 10.33
CA THR A 191 -3.38 11.31 10.48
C THR A 191 -3.63 12.09 11.76
N LYS A 192 -2.55 12.39 12.47
CA LYS A 192 -2.51 13.32 13.59
C LYS A 192 -1.52 14.41 13.19
N SER A 193 -1.93 15.65 13.36
CA SER A 193 -1.08 16.82 13.15
C SER A 193 -1.47 17.90 14.13
N GLN A 194 -0.47 18.54 14.73
CA GLN A 194 -0.70 19.66 15.64
C GLN A 194 -1.08 20.89 14.80
N LEU A 195 -2.12 21.62 15.22
CA LEU A 195 -2.63 22.79 14.51
C LEU A 195 -2.28 24.12 15.18
N THR A 196 -2.03 24.12 16.48
CA THR A 196 -1.74 25.34 17.27
C THR A 196 -0.67 25.05 18.31
N ALA A 197 0.01 26.10 18.81
CA ALA A 197 0.99 25.93 19.87
C ALA A 197 0.34 25.45 21.18
N PRO A 198 1.09 24.80 22.07
CA PRO A 198 0.59 24.43 23.39
C PRO A 198 0.13 25.68 24.16
N GLY A 199 -1.13 25.69 24.61
CA GLY A 199 -1.71 26.78 25.39
C GLY A 199 -2.62 27.75 24.60
N ASP A 200 -2.55 27.77 23.27
CA ASP A 200 -3.33 28.71 22.44
C ASP A 200 -4.85 28.59 22.59
N LEU A 201 -5.35 27.41 22.95
CA LEU A 201 -6.79 27.14 23.12
C LEU A 201 -7.28 27.30 24.57
N THR A 202 -6.40 27.65 25.50
CA THR A 202 -6.74 27.75 26.94
C THR A 202 -7.12 29.16 27.39
N THR A 203 -7.03 30.15 26.51
CA THR A 203 -7.47 31.52 26.78
C THR A 203 -8.90 31.71 26.27
N GLY A 204 -9.88 31.36 27.09
CA GLY A 204 -11.31 31.59 26.85
C GLY A 204 -12.05 31.86 28.15
#